data_AF-A0AAI9K313-F1
#
_entry.id   AF-A0AAI9K313-F1
#
_cell.length_a   1.000
_cell.length_b   1.000
_cell.length_c   1.000
_cell.angle_alpha   90.00
_cell.angle_beta   90.00
_cell.angle_gamma   90.00
#
_symmetry.space_group_name_H-M   'P 1'
#
loop_
_entity.id
_entity.type
_entity.pdbx_description
1 polymer ?
#
loop_
_entity_poly.entity_id
_entity_poly.type
_entity_poly.pdbx_seq_one_letter_code
_entity_poly.pdbx_strand_id
1 'polypeptide(L)'
;MSLIKYVLMHKNKKLIMNSRVTIFQHAKDSYIELNSFIDTEKVRLQYIDMDSMAIEDKGRIFKNHLYFRNIPSDHYAQILKNNNYRWIVKHRNYTPRIIEYVTRQNVSSKIAADEYCNFIMRCLDNPTEIWRDEFNNRLKAEDRIFLTSLFSLTDVGVEDKVLRRVFNARITKRTDIDTTRNVWEAVLERMEGTFVKIIENKGVRQIGAINPSVNDFLKNYLDENEPEVEEIGRNATEYIQIVRGFGPDIVDIVRSGDASKYNFKSDVERQLVILSNICELGICMEQYRDIVRTFVESLPYAFCNEASIFTVVPSLLSEPLAPYYGTREHLSSEELEDLLDSMDFDDFCVFEENLKNNGLELCELVDSDVVLEKLDKAMRDYIDGYDRSESYTNQDTYELFKENTIYNGAYHEVDVDKVVNILADCVRDDIYDDVTGKLAVFPRAITDDIDLSRYDIRADTGEIESYVCDVLADPGDRDYGDFYDGDSSYSGHLDGMDELDFIFAE
;
A
#
# COMPACT_ATOMS: atom_id res chain seq x y z
N MET A 1 -29.15 -22.93 26.04
CA MET A 1 -30.24 -22.30 26.81
C MET A 1 -30.43 -22.84 28.25
N SER A 2 -30.06 -24.09 28.58
CA SER A 2 -30.37 -24.71 29.88
C SER A 2 -29.87 -23.95 31.12
N LEU A 3 -28.65 -23.39 31.07
CA LEU A 3 -28.07 -22.62 32.18
C LEU A 3 -28.84 -21.31 32.46
N ILE A 4 -29.18 -20.57 31.40
CA ILE A 4 -29.94 -19.32 31.48
C ILE A 4 -31.30 -19.56 32.13
N LYS A 5 -32.03 -20.58 31.65
CA LYS A 5 -33.34 -20.97 32.20
C LYS A 5 -33.23 -21.36 33.68
N TYR A 6 -32.22 -22.15 34.04
CA TYR A 6 -31.97 -22.53 35.42
C TYR A 6 -31.78 -21.31 36.34
N VAL A 7 -30.94 -20.36 35.95
CA VAL A 7 -30.69 -19.15 36.75
C VAL A 7 -31.98 -18.34 36.93
N LEU A 8 -32.79 -18.17 35.88
CA LEU A 8 -34.06 -17.43 35.95
C LEU A 8 -35.11 -18.04 36.89
N MET A 9 -35.06 -19.34 37.12
CA MET A 9 -35.96 -20.02 38.06
C MET A 9 -35.61 -19.73 39.52
N HIS A 10 -34.46 -19.10 39.79
CA HIS A 10 -33.97 -18.84 41.14
C HIS A 10 -33.78 -17.33 41.39
N LYS A 11 -34.68 -16.75 42.19
CA LYS A 11 -34.68 -15.30 42.53
C LYS A 11 -33.39 -14.79 43.19
N ASN A 12 -32.57 -15.68 43.72
CA ASN A 12 -31.31 -15.36 44.40
C ASN A 12 -30.07 -15.56 43.52
N LYS A 13 -30.23 -15.86 42.21
CA LYS A 13 -29.11 -16.03 41.28
C LYS A 13 -29.13 -14.94 40.22
N LYS A 14 -27.93 -14.49 39.83
CA LYS A 14 -27.71 -13.62 38.67
C LYS A 14 -26.68 -14.28 37.78
N LEU A 15 -26.86 -14.19 36.47
CA LEU A 15 -25.91 -14.67 35.47
C LEU A 15 -25.29 -13.45 34.80
N ILE A 16 -23.96 -13.36 34.84
CA ILE A 16 -23.18 -12.38 34.11
C ILE A 16 -22.44 -13.16 33.03
N MET A 17 -22.59 -12.74 31.78
CA MET A 17 -21.90 -13.31 30.64
C MET A 17 -21.15 -12.19 29.94
N ASN A 18 -19.92 -12.45 29.54
CA ASN A 18 -19.14 -11.58 28.68
C ASN A 18 -18.95 -12.27 27.33
N SER A 19 -19.04 -11.50 26.25
CA SER A 19 -18.80 -11.97 24.88
C SER A 19 -18.32 -10.79 24.04
N ARG A 20 -17.61 -11.08 22.95
CA ARG A 20 -17.42 -10.10 21.87
C ARG A 20 -18.77 -9.83 21.19
N VAL A 21 -18.94 -8.61 20.69
CA VAL A 21 -20.18 -8.19 20.01
C VAL A 21 -20.45 -9.06 18.78
N THR A 22 -19.42 -9.37 17.99
CA THR A 22 -19.53 -10.24 16.80
C THR A 22 -19.98 -11.66 17.13
N ILE A 23 -19.36 -12.29 18.13
CA ILE A 23 -19.75 -13.64 18.61
C ILE A 23 -21.18 -13.62 19.17
N PHE A 24 -21.53 -12.58 19.92
CA PHE A 24 -22.88 -12.42 20.46
C PHE A 24 -23.93 -12.26 19.35
N GLN A 25 -23.62 -11.46 18.32
CA GLN A 25 -24.48 -11.26 17.17
C GLN A 25 -24.66 -12.55 16.36
N HIS A 26 -23.57 -13.26 16.08
CA HIS A 26 -23.62 -14.56 15.42
C HIS A 26 -24.45 -15.58 16.20
N ALA A 27 -24.30 -15.63 17.53
CA ALA A 27 -25.09 -16.50 18.38
C ALA A 27 -26.59 -16.11 18.39
N LYS A 28 -26.89 -14.81 18.36
CA LYS A 28 -28.26 -14.30 18.24
C LYS A 28 -28.90 -14.74 16.92
N ASP A 29 -28.17 -14.64 15.82
CA ASP A 29 -28.67 -15.01 14.49
C ASP A 29 -28.80 -16.54 14.32
N SER A 30 -27.87 -17.30 14.90
CA SER A 30 -27.83 -18.77 14.81
C SER A 30 -28.88 -19.47 15.70
N TYR A 31 -29.33 -18.83 16.78
CA TYR A 31 -30.21 -19.46 17.78
C TYR A 31 -31.47 -18.63 18.04
N ILE A 32 -32.57 -18.99 17.37
CA ILE A 32 -33.89 -18.31 17.48
C ILE A 32 -34.37 -18.21 18.94
N GLU A 33 -34.18 -19.25 19.75
CA GLU A 33 -34.56 -19.26 21.17
C GLU A 33 -33.75 -18.27 22.01
N LEU A 34 -32.48 -18.04 21.66
CA LEU A 34 -31.63 -17.04 22.31
C LEU A 34 -32.05 -15.62 21.88
N ASN A 35 -32.32 -15.42 20.59
CA ASN A 35 -32.76 -14.14 20.03
C ASN A 35 -34.05 -13.65 20.71
N SER A 36 -35.09 -14.48 20.66
CA SER A 36 -36.38 -14.21 21.32
C SER A 36 -36.26 -13.99 22.84
N PHE A 37 -35.26 -14.60 23.47
CA PHE A 37 -34.99 -14.43 24.89
C PHE A 37 -34.30 -13.09 25.21
N ILE A 38 -33.36 -12.67 24.37
CA ILE A 38 -32.64 -11.40 24.52
C ILE A 38 -33.59 -10.20 24.40
N ASP A 39 -34.61 -10.29 23.54
CA ASP A 39 -35.60 -9.24 23.34
C ASP A 39 -36.59 -9.08 24.52
N THR A 40 -36.44 -9.87 25.59
CA THR A 40 -37.23 -9.72 26.82
C THR A 40 -36.57 -8.71 27.79
N GLU A 41 -37.38 -7.94 28.54
CA GLU A 41 -36.90 -7.00 29.57
C GLU A 41 -36.07 -7.64 30.72
N LYS A 42 -35.92 -8.97 30.71
CA LYS A 42 -35.15 -9.73 31.71
C LYS A 42 -33.65 -9.73 31.43
N VAL A 43 -33.23 -9.34 30.23
CA VAL A 43 -31.81 -9.29 29.83
C VAL A 43 -31.36 -7.84 29.74
N ARG A 44 -30.32 -7.48 30.50
CA ARG A 44 -29.65 -6.19 30.37
C ARG A 44 -28.40 -6.38 29.53
N LEU A 45 -28.40 -5.80 28.34
CA LEU A 45 -27.21 -5.76 27.48
C LEU A 45 -26.43 -4.48 27.77
N GLN A 46 -25.12 -4.62 27.93
CA GLN A 46 -24.19 -3.51 27.98
C GLN A 46 -23.12 -3.75 26.92
N TYR A 47 -22.89 -2.74 26.10
CA TYR A 47 -21.85 -2.73 25.09
C TYR A 47 -20.70 -1.87 25.61
N ILE A 48 -19.50 -2.42 25.59
CA ILE A 48 -18.28 -1.68 25.92
C ILE A 48 -17.52 -1.58 24.60
N ASP A 49 -17.47 -0.36 24.07
CA ASP A 49 -16.64 -0.02 22.93
C ASP A 49 -15.31 0.54 23.44
N MET A 50 -14.23 -0.11 23.03
CA MET A 50 -12.88 0.25 23.46
C MET A 50 -12.36 1.51 22.75
N ASP A 51 -12.86 1.79 21.54
CA ASP A 51 -12.40 2.91 20.72
C ASP A 51 -13.03 4.24 21.19
N SER A 52 -14.23 4.17 21.77
CA SER A 52 -14.96 5.32 22.35
C SER A 52 -14.88 5.42 23.88
N MET A 53 -13.95 4.68 24.51
CA MET A 53 -13.81 4.67 25.97
C MET A 53 -13.37 6.03 26.51
N ALA A 54 -14.16 6.56 27.46
CA ALA A 54 -13.91 7.85 28.09
C ALA A 54 -12.54 7.88 28.81
N ILE A 55 -11.93 9.05 28.87
CA ILE A 55 -10.60 9.24 29.48
C ILE A 55 -10.64 8.90 30.97
N GLU A 56 -11.75 9.21 31.63
CA GLU A 56 -12.02 8.95 33.04
C GLU A 56 -12.11 7.43 33.29
N ASP A 57 -12.76 6.68 32.40
CA ASP A 57 -12.83 5.22 32.48
C ASP A 57 -11.46 4.58 32.27
N LYS A 58 -10.67 5.09 31.31
CA LYS A 58 -9.25 4.72 31.16
C LYS A 58 -8.50 4.97 32.47
N GLY A 59 -8.66 6.14 33.09
CA GLY A 59 -8.07 6.47 34.38
C GLY A 59 -8.44 5.49 35.50
N ARG A 60 -9.74 5.18 35.65
CA ARG A 60 -10.26 4.23 36.64
C ARG A 60 -9.70 2.83 36.44
N ILE A 61 -9.63 2.35 35.19
CA ILE A 61 -9.03 1.06 34.86
C ILE A 61 -7.56 1.04 35.29
N PHE A 62 -6.79 2.07 34.93
CA PHE A 62 -5.38 2.13 35.30
C PHE A 62 -5.17 2.17 36.80
N LYS A 63 -5.88 3.06 37.51
CA LYS A 63 -5.84 3.16 38.96
C LYS A 63 -6.20 1.84 39.65
N ASN A 64 -7.26 1.18 39.21
CA ASN A 64 -7.67 -0.12 39.75
C ASN A 64 -6.57 -1.17 39.58
N HIS A 65 -5.93 -1.22 38.41
CA HIS A 65 -4.81 -2.14 38.19
C HIS A 65 -3.62 -1.85 39.10
N LEU A 66 -3.24 -0.59 39.27
CA LEU A 66 -2.16 -0.20 40.20
C LEU A 66 -2.47 -0.63 41.63
N TYR A 67 -3.70 -0.42 42.08
CA TYR A 67 -4.17 -0.77 43.42
C TYR A 67 -4.23 -2.30 43.62
N PHE A 68 -5.01 -3.03 42.82
CA PHE A 68 -5.22 -4.47 43.00
C PHE A 68 -3.98 -5.32 42.73
N ARG A 69 -2.99 -4.81 42.00
CA ARG A 69 -1.71 -5.49 41.78
C ARG A 69 -0.67 -5.17 42.86
N ASN A 70 -0.98 -4.30 43.82
CA ASN A 70 -0.07 -3.85 44.88
C ASN A 70 1.24 -3.26 44.31
N ILE A 71 1.13 -2.29 43.42
CA ILE A 71 2.31 -1.59 42.90
C ILE A 71 3.03 -0.84 44.06
N PRO A 72 4.36 -0.91 44.15
CA PRO A 72 5.11 -0.22 45.21
C PRO A 72 4.85 1.30 45.23
N SER A 73 4.90 1.90 46.42
CA SER A 73 4.67 3.35 46.62
C SER A 73 5.59 4.22 45.76
N ASP A 74 6.84 3.79 45.59
CA ASP A 74 7.85 4.56 44.86
C ASP A 74 7.54 4.57 43.35
N HIS A 75 7.09 3.43 42.81
CA HIS A 75 6.59 3.31 41.44
C HIS A 75 5.32 4.15 41.23
N TYR A 76 4.40 4.13 42.20
CA TYR A 76 3.19 4.94 42.16
C TYR A 76 3.52 6.44 42.19
N ALA A 77 4.50 6.86 42.99
CA ALA A 77 4.96 8.25 43.03
C ALA A 77 5.49 8.74 41.68
N GLN A 78 6.14 7.88 40.88
CA GLN A 78 6.57 8.25 39.53
C GLN A 78 5.43 8.39 38.53
N ILE A 79 4.30 7.70 38.75
CA ILE A 79 3.08 7.89 37.97
C ILE A 79 2.42 9.24 38.29
N LEU A 80 2.48 9.69 39.55
CA LEU A 80 1.95 11.00 39.95
C LEU A 80 2.87 12.15 39.55
N LYS A 81 4.18 11.93 39.55
CA LYS A 81 5.19 12.94 39.20
C LYS A 81 4.86 13.56 37.84
N ASN A 82 4.88 14.89 37.77
CA ASN A 82 4.61 15.67 36.56
C ASN A 82 3.29 15.30 35.84
N ASN A 83 2.30 14.78 36.57
CA ASN A 83 1.04 14.28 36.02
C ASN A 83 1.21 13.20 34.94
N ASN A 84 2.22 12.33 35.08
CA ASN A 84 2.53 11.26 34.14
C ASN A 84 1.34 10.33 33.82
N TYR A 85 0.45 10.06 34.77
CA TYR A 85 -0.79 9.31 34.53
C TYR A 85 -1.64 9.90 33.39
N ARG A 86 -1.64 11.22 33.17
CA ARG A 86 -2.40 11.83 32.06
C ARG A 86 -1.88 11.41 30.71
N TRP A 87 -0.56 11.39 30.55
CA TRP A 87 0.09 10.97 29.30
C TRP A 87 -0.18 9.51 28.99
N ILE A 88 -0.15 8.65 30.02
CA ILE A 88 -0.46 7.22 29.92
C ILE A 88 -1.92 7.03 29.49
N VAL A 89 -2.88 7.64 30.21
CA VAL A 89 -4.32 7.46 30.00
C VAL A 89 -4.79 8.05 28.65
N LYS A 90 -4.20 9.16 28.21
CA LYS A 90 -4.52 9.81 26.93
C LYS A 90 -3.79 9.21 25.73
N HIS A 91 -2.90 8.23 25.96
CA HIS A 91 -2.14 7.64 24.87
C HIS A 91 -3.05 6.96 23.83
N ARG A 92 -2.78 7.17 22.54
CA ARG A 92 -3.59 6.61 21.44
C ARG A 92 -3.69 5.09 21.46
N ASN A 93 -2.63 4.41 21.90
CA ASN A 93 -2.57 2.96 22.00
C ASN A 93 -2.98 2.44 23.39
N TYR A 94 -3.62 3.26 24.24
CA TYR A 94 -4.07 2.80 25.55
C TYR A 94 -5.06 1.64 25.39
N THR A 95 -4.71 0.48 25.93
CA THR A 95 -5.63 -0.65 26.05
C THR A 95 -5.55 -1.23 27.48
N PRO A 96 -6.68 -1.71 28.05
CA PRO A 96 -6.66 -2.39 29.35
C PRO A 96 -5.69 -3.56 29.39
N ARG A 97 -5.38 -4.16 28.23
CA ARG A 97 -4.42 -5.25 28.10
C ARG A 97 -2.98 -4.79 28.36
N ILE A 98 -2.58 -3.65 27.82
CA ILE A 98 -1.27 -3.05 28.10
C ILE A 98 -1.16 -2.71 29.58
N ILE A 99 -2.19 -2.09 30.13
CA ILE A 99 -2.24 -1.73 31.55
C ILE A 99 -2.17 -2.95 32.46
N GLU A 100 -2.89 -4.01 32.13
CA GLU A 100 -2.84 -5.27 32.88
C GLU A 100 -1.43 -5.85 32.88
N TYR A 101 -0.72 -5.81 31.74
CA TYR A 101 0.64 -6.31 31.60
C TYR A 101 1.66 -5.49 32.42
N VAL A 102 1.69 -4.17 32.23
CA VAL A 102 2.69 -3.31 32.89
C VAL A 102 2.54 -3.30 34.41
N THR A 103 1.34 -3.63 34.91
CA THR A 103 1.06 -3.71 36.34
C THR A 103 1.25 -5.11 36.95
N ARG A 104 1.63 -6.14 36.19
CA ARG A 104 1.88 -7.49 36.76
C ARG A 104 3.09 -7.46 37.68
N GLN A 105 3.00 -8.10 38.85
CA GLN A 105 4.09 -8.12 39.84
C GLN A 105 5.41 -8.68 39.29
N ASN A 106 5.36 -9.73 38.45
CA ASN A 106 6.55 -10.33 37.83
C ASN A 106 7.18 -9.46 36.73
N VAL A 107 6.50 -8.38 36.32
CA VAL A 107 6.98 -7.38 35.37
C VAL A 107 7.46 -6.15 36.15
N SER A 108 6.58 -5.51 36.92
CA SER A 108 6.86 -4.26 37.63
C SER A 108 7.99 -4.38 38.66
N SER A 109 8.15 -5.53 39.31
CA SER A 109 9.25 -5.76 40.27
C SER A 109 10.64 -5.78 39.65
N LYS A 110 10.74 -5.95 38.32
CA LYS A 110 12.02 -5.96 37.60
C LYS A 110 12.45 -4.56 37.15
N ILE A 111 11.58 -3.56 37.28
CA ILE A 111 11.79 -2.20 36.79
C ILE A 111 12.08 -1.30 37.99
N ALA A 112 13.11 -0.47 37.91
CA ALA A 112 13.38 0.53 38.92
C ALA A 112 12.26 1.57 38.98
N ALA A 113 11.99 2.14 40.16
CA ALA A 113 10.85 3.04 40.33
C ALA A 113 10.90 4.22 39.35
N ASP A 114 12.04 4.90 39.27
CA ASP A 114 12.32 6.06 38.40
C ASP A 114 12.23 5.75 36.90
N GLU A 115 12.42 4.50 36.50
CA GLU A 115 12.24 4.03 35.12
C GLU A 115 10.80 3.60 34.80
N TYR A 116 9.96 3.41 35.81
CA TYR A 116 8.66 2.75 35.63
C TYR A 116 7.71 3.48 34.69
N CYS A 117 7.62 4.80 34.79
CA CYS A 117 6.78 5.58 33.87
C CYS A 117 7.29 5.48 32.42
N ASN A 118 8.61 5.57 32.21
CA ASN A 118 9.21 5.42 30.90
C ASN A 118 8.98 4.02 30.33
N PHE A 119 9.04 2.98 31.17
CA PHE A 119 8.68 1.62 30.79
C PHE A 119 7.23 1.51 30.32
N ILE A 120 6.27 2.07 31.07
CA ILE A 120 4.85 2.05 30.66
C ILE A 120 4.66 2.75 29.32
N MET A 121 5.28 3.93 29.13
CA MET A 121 5.22 4.64 27.85
C MET A 121 5.81 3.81 26.71
N ARG A 122 6.98 3.18 26.91
CA ARG A 122 7.55 2.27 25.90
C ARG A 122 6.63 1.11 25.55
N CYS A 123 5.90 0.53 26.50
CA CYS A 123 4.93 -0.53 26.22
C CYS A 123 3.67 -0.02 25.49
N LEU A 124 3.30 1.24 25.68
CA LEU A 124 2.21 1.89 24.94
C LEU A 124 2.65 2.29 23.52
N ASP A 125 3.89 2.77 23.39
CA ASP A 125 4.51 3.12 22.11
C ASP A 125 4.79 1.87 21.28
N ASN A 126 5.24 0.81 21.94
CA ASN A 126 5.63 -0.46 21.32
C ASN A 126 5.14 -1.67 22.15
N PRO A 127 3.88 -2.11 21.94
CA PRO A 127 3.28 -3.22 22.70
C PRO A 127 3.79 -4.61 22.28
N THR A 128 4.94 -4.69 21.58
CA THR A 128 5.56 -5.94 21.13
C THR A 128 5.67 -6.98 22.25
N GLU A 129 6.02 -6.58 23.48
CA GLU A 129 6.14 -7.52 24.60
C GLU A 129 4.80 -8.14 25.05
N ILE A 130 3.70 -7.44 24.84
CA ILE A 130 2.36 -7.96 25.16
C ILE A 130 1.95 -8.97 24.10
N TRP A 131 2.16 -8.64 22.83
CA TRP A 131 1.96 -9.57 21.73
C TRP A 131 2.86 -10.79 21.88
N ARG A 132 4.10 -10.63 22.35
CA ARG A 132 5.04 -11.73 22.64
C ARG A 132 4.47 -12.72 23.67
N ASP A 133 3.94 -12.24 24.81
CA ASP A 133 3.32 -13.14 25.81
C ASP A 133 2.08 -13.84 25.26
N GLU A 134 1.19 -13.10 24.58
CA GLU A 134 -0.02 -13.69 24.01
C GLU A 134 0.31 -14.74 22.95
N PHE A 135 1.19 -14.41 22.01
CA PHE A 135 1.57 -15.24 20.88
C PHE A 135 2.33 -16.49 21.31
N ASN A 136 3.31 -16.35 22.21
CA ASN A 136 4.14 -17.48 22.63
C ASN A 136 3.43 -18.40 23.63
N ASN A 137 2.69 -17.84 24.59
CA ASN A 137 2.21 -18.61 25.75
C ASN A 137 0.72 -18.92 25.71
N ARG A 138 -0.09 -18.21 24.92
CA ARG A 138 -1.57 -18.35 24.94
C ARG A 138 -2.17 -18.84 23.65
N LEU A 139 -1.50 -18.59 22.52
CA LEU A 139 -1.92 -19.09 21.22
C LEU A 139 -1.55 -20.56 21.03
N LYS A 140 -2.42 -21.28 20.32
CA LYS A 140 -2.11 -22.63 19.84
C LYS A 140 -1.20 -22.57 18.61
N ALA A 141 -0.69 -23.72 18.17
CA ALA A 141 0.17 -23.78 16.99
C ALA A 141 -0.56 -23.27 15.73
N GLU A 142 -1.81 -23.67 15.52
CA GLU A 142 -2.63 -23.23 14.39
C GLU A 142 -2.94 -21.72 14.42
N ASP A 143 -3.06 -21.12 15.61
CA ASP A 143 -3.29 -19.68 15.75
C ASP A 143 -2.05 -18.88 15.32
N ARG A 144 -0.86 -19.34 15.73
CA ARG A 144 0.42 -18.74 15.30
C ARG A 144 0.63 -18.86 13.80
N ILE A 145 0.39 -20.05 13.24
CA ILE A 145 0.48 -20.29 11.78
C ILE A 145 -0.45 -19.34 11.03
N PHE A 146 -1.68 -19.11 11.52
CA PHE A 146 -2.59 -18.16 10.91
C PHE A 146 -2.02 -16.74 10.88
N LEU A 147 -1.49 -16.25 12.00
CA LEU A 147 -0.94 -14.89 12.09
C LEU A 147 0.31 -14.70 11.22
N THR A 148 1.24 -15.65 11.23
CA THR A 148 2.44 -15.58 10.39
C THR A 148 2.11 -15.75 8.90
N SER A 149 1.05 -16.52 8.57
CA SER A 149 0.52 -16.58 7.19
C SER A 149 -0.06 -15.25 6.74
N LEU A 150 -0.83 -14.57 7.60
CA LEU A 150 -1.38 -13.24 7.30
C LEU A 150 -0.27 -12.22 7.05
N PHE A 151 0.73 -12.18 7.94
CA PHE A 151 1.86 -11.26 7.82
C PHE A 151 2.69 -11.48 6.54
N SER A 152 2.81 -12.75 6.10
CA SER A 152 3.51 -13.07 4.86
C SER A 152 2.82 -12.54 3.60
N LEU A 153 1.54 -12.16 3.70
CA LEU A 153 0.73 -11.68 2.57
C LEU A 153 0.56 -10.16 2.54
N THR A 154 0.46 -9.51 3.70
CA THR A 154 0.00 -8.11 3.77
C THR A 154 0.34 -7.44 5.10
N ASP A 155 0.48 -6.12 5.06
CA ASP A 155 0.51 -5.27 6.26
C ASP A 155 -0.84 -4.58 6.53
N VAL A 156 -1.80 -4.69 5.61
CA VAL A 156 -3.09 -3.97 5.69
C VAL A 156 -4.25 -4.93 5.80
N GLY A 157 -4.45 -5.74 4.76
CA GLY A 157 -5.53 -6.70 4.65
C GLY A 157 -5.42 -7.52 3.37
N VAL A 158 -5.99 -8.72 3.41
CA VAL A 158 -5.99 -9.66 2.29
C VAL A 158 -7.33 -10.39 2.23
N GLU A 159 -7.78 -10.78 1.04
CA GLU A 159 -9.01 -11.54 0.89
C GLU A 159 -8.99 -12.85 1.70
N ASP A 160 -10.12 -13.18 2.34
CA ASP A 160 -10.31 -14.40 3.12
C ASP A 160 -9.83 -15.65 2.36
N LYS A 161 -10.25 -15.78 1.09
CA LYS A 161 -9.91 -16.93 0.23
C LYS A 161 -8.40 -17.13 0.05
N VAL A 162 -7.64 -16.04 -0.03
CA VAL A 162 -6.18 -16.05 -0.25
C VAL A 162 -5.49 -16.48 1.03
N LEU A 163 -5.81 -15.85 2.17
CA LEU A 163 -5.26 -16.23 3.46
C LEU A 163 -5.59 -17.69 3.81
N ARG A 164 -6.82 -18.14 3.50
CA ARG A 164 -7.25 -19.51 3.72
C ARG A 164 -6.44 -20.52 2.91
N ARG A 165 -6.07 -20.22 1.66
CA ARG A 165 -5.20 -21.09 0.85
C ARG A 165 -3.82 -21.25 1.49
N VAL A 166 -3.16 -20.13 1.82
CA VAL A 166 -1.83 -20.14 2.46
C VAL A 166 -1.87 -20.88 3.79
N PHE A 167 -2.86 -20.57 4.63
CA PHE A 167 -3.04 -21.24 5.91
C PHE A 167 -3.20 -22.75 5.75
N ASN A 168 -4.09 -23.19 4.84
CA ASN A 168 -4.33 -24.60 4.58
C ASN A 168 -3.09 -25.33 4.04
N ALA A 169 -2.33 -24.70 3.15
CA ALA A 169 -1.07 -25.25 2.63
C ALA A 169 -0.06 -25.53 3.75
N ARG A 170 -0.02 -24.68 4.77
CA ARG A 170 0.86 -24.82 5.93
C ARG A 170 0.39 -25.85 6.96
N ILE A 171 -0.91 -26.04 7.15
CA ILE A 171 -1.43 -27.00 8.13
C ILE A 171 -1.62 -28.42 7.58
N THR A 172 -1.80 -28.59 6.26
CA THR A 172 -2.15 -29.91 5.68
C THR A 172 -1.03 -30.94 5.83
N LYS A 173 0.23 -30.50 5.84
CA LYS A 173 1.40 -31.39 6.02
C LYS A 173 1.74 -31.66 7.49
N ARG A 174 1.00 -31.08 8.44
CA ARG A 174 1.28 -31.16 9.87
C ARG A 174 0.52 -32.29 10.54
N THR A 175 1.22 -33.13 11.29
CA THR A 175 0.63 -34.27 12.02
C THR A 175 0.10 -33.89 13.41
N ASP A 176 0.49 -32.72 13.92
CA ASP A 176 0.09 -32.21 15.24
C ASP A 176 -1.24 -31.43 15.22
N ILE A 177 -1.84 -31.22 14.05
CA ILE A 177 -3.10 -30.50 13.87
C ILE A 177 -4.18 -31.47 13.38
N ASP A 178 -5.31 -31.54 14.09
CA ASP A 178 -6.47 -32.36 13.73
C ASP A 178 -7.27 -31.70 12.58
N THR A 179 -6.87 -31.98 11.35
CA THR A 179 -7.51 -31.48 10.12
C THR A 179 -8.84 -32.15 9.79
N THR A 180 -9.31 -33.12 10.60
CA THR A 180 -10.69 -33.65 10.46
C THR A 180 -11.75 -32.64 10.91
N ARG A 181 -11.33 -31.58 11.62
CA ARG A 181 -12.16 -30.46 12.06
C ARG A 181 -11.96 -29.25 11.15
N ASN A 182 -12.92 -28.32 11.17
CA ASN A 182 -12.76 -27.04 10.49
C ASN A 182 -11.82 -26.11 11.29
N VAL A 183 -10.51 -26.31 11.13
CA VAL A 183 -9.48 -25.54 11.85
C VAL A 183 -9.54 -24.06 11.49
N TRP A 184 -9.80 -23.73 10.21
CA TRP A 184 -9.90 -22.35 9.73
C TRP A 184 -10.94 -21.54 10.51
N GLU A 185 -12.19 -22.01 10.56
CA GLU A 185 -13.27 -21.30 11.26
C GLU A 185 -12.96 -21.17 12.75
N ALA A 186 -12.47 -22.23 13.38
CA ALA A 186 -12.14 -22.22 14.79
C ALA A 186 -11.01 -21.24 15.13
N VAL A 187 -10.01 -21.07 14.26
CA VAL A 187 -8.92 -20.10 14.43
C VAL A 187 -9.44 -18.69 14.18
N LEU A 188 -10.16 -18.46 13.08
CA LEU A 188 -10.68 -17.14 12.73
C LEU A 188 -11.57 -16.57 13.85
N GLU A 189 -12.46 -17.37 14.42
CA GLU A 189 -13.32 -16.99 15.55
C GLU A 189 -12.51 -16.55 16.78
N ARG A 190 -11.37 -17.22 17.05
CA ARG A 190 -10.48 -16.83 18.17
C ARG A 190 -9.72 -15.53 17.85
N MET A 191 -9.21 -15.40 16.63
CA MET A 191 -8.32 -14.31 16.22
C MET A 191 -9.06 -12.99 16.01
N GLU A 192 -10.29 -13.03 15.50
CA GLU A 192 -11.11 -11.86 15.22
C GLU A 192 -11.39 -11.06 16.52
N GLY A 193 -11.06 -9.76 16.48
CA GLY A 193 -11.17 -8.86 17.62
C GLY A 193 -10.10 -9.08 18.70
N THR A 194 -9.10 -9.96 18.46
CA THR A 194 -7.90 -10.09 19.30
C THR A 194 -6.66 -9.59 18.57
N PHE A 195 -6.38 -10.19 17.42
CA PHE A 195 -5.18 -9.95 16.61
C PHE A 195 -5.54 -9.45 15.22
N VAL A 196 -6.73 -9.80 14.73
CA VAL A 196 -7.18 -9.44 13.39
C VAL A 196 -8.55 -8.77 13.43
N LYS A 197 -8.81 -7.96 12.41
CA LYS A 197 -10.11 -7.41 12.07
C LYS A 197 -10.54 -7.92 10.71
N ILE A 198 -11.85 -7.96 10.52
CA ILE A 198 -12.48 -8.30 9.26
C ILE A 198 -13.11 -7.03 8.72
N ILE A 199 -12.76 -6.69 7.48
CA ILE A 199 -13.24 -5.49 6.80
C ILE A 199 -13.97 -5.94 5.54
N GLU A 200 -15.14 -5.41 5.31
CA GLU A 200 -15.84 -5.58 4.04
C GLU A 200 -15.50 -4.41 3.12
N ASN A 201 -14.92 -4.71 1.96
CA ASN A 201 -14.54 -3.71 0.97
C ASN A 201 -15.13 -4.11 -0.38
N LYS A 202 -16.06 -3.30 -0.90
CA LYS A 202 -16.77 -3.56 -2.18
C LYS A 202 -17.38 -4.98 -2.26
N GLY A 203 -17.94 -5.48 -1.16
CA GLY A 203 -18.52 -6.82 -1.07
C GLY A 203 -17.50 -7.97 -0.95
N VAL A 204 -16.21 -7.65 -0.81
CA VAL A 204 -15.14 -8.62 -0.59
C VAL A 204 -14.71 -8.57 0.87
N ARG A 205 -14.73 -9.74 1.53
CA ARG A 205 -14.27 -9.91 2.91
C ARG A 205 -12.75 -9.95 2.96
N GLN A 206 -12.15 -8.97 3.62
CA GLN A 206 -10.71 -8.86 3.85
C GLN A 206 -10.38 -9.05 5.33
N ILE A 207 -9.25 -9.70 5.60
CA ILE A 207 -8.72 -9.95 6.94
C ILE A 207 -7.39 -9.21 7.05
N GLY A 208 -7.23 -8.42 8.10
CA GLY A 208 -6.03 -7.64 8.37
C GLY A 208 -5.71 -7.59 9.86
N ALA A 209 -4.51 -7.18 10.22
CA ALA A 209 -4.14 -6.97 11.62
C ALA A 209 -5.07 -5.93 12.28
N ILE A 210 -5.45 -6.16 13.54
CA ILE A 210 -6.36 -5.27 14.28
C ILE A 210 -5.79 -3.86 14.41
N ASN A 211 -4.47 -3.75 14.57
CA ASN A 211 -3.71 -2.49 14.55
C ASN A 211 -2.25 -2.74 14.10
N PRO A 212 -1.49 -1.69 13.71
CA PRO A 212 -0.14 -1.82 13.18
C PRO A 212 0.86 -2.52 14.12
N SER A 213 0.70 -2.39 15.44
CA SER A 213 1.66 -2.96 16.40
C SER A 213 1.70 -4.49 16.41
N VAL A 214 0.65 -5.16 15.90
CA VAL A 214 0.67 -6.61 15.67
C VAL A 214 1.63 -6.96 14.54
N ASN A 215 1.64 -6.17 13.46
CA ASN A 215 2.58 -6.36 12.35
C ASN A 215 4.01 -6.08 12.80
N ASP A 216 4.24 -5.02 13.58
CA ASP A 216 5.57 -4.71 14.15
C ASP A 216 6.08 -5.88 15.00
N PHE A 217 5.21 -6.47 15.83
CA PHE A 217 5.55 -7.67 16.59
C PHE A 217 5.86 -8.87 15.69
N LEU A 218 5.01 -9.18 14.71
CA LEU A 218 5.19 -10.33 13.82
C LEU A 218 6.44 -10.20 12.97
N LYS A 219 6.79 -8.98 12.54
CA LYS A 219 8.05 -8.68 11.87
C LYS A 219 9.23 -9.06 12.74
N ASN A 220 9.33 -8.50 13.95
CA ASN A 220 10.41 -8.80 14.88
C ASN A 220 10.50 -10.29 15.22
N TYR A 221 9.34 -10.95 15.39
CA TYR A 221 9.28 -12.38 15.66
C TYR A 221 9.84 -13.23 14.50
N LEU A 222 9.54 -12.86 13.25
CA LEU A 222 10.02 -13.59 12.07
C LEU A 222 11.48 -13.29 11.76
N ASP A 223 11.94 -12.06 11.96
CA ASP A 223 13.36 -11.68 11.85
C ASP A 223 14.25 -12.49 12.82
N GLU A 224 13.71 -12.84 13.99
CA GLU A 224 14.38 -13.67 15.00
C GLU A 224 14.16 -15.19 14.84
N ASN A 225 13.34 -15.64 13.87
CA ASN A 225 12.88 -17.03 13.76
C ASN A 225 12.98 -17.60 12.33
N GLU A 226 14.23 -17.82 11.90
CA GLU A 226 14.58 -18.42 10.61
C GLU A 226 13.80 -19.71 10.28
N PRO A 227 13.64 -20.71 11.19
CA PRO A 227 12.86 -21.92 10.88
C PRO A 227 11.40 -21.66 10.50
N GLU A 228 10.75 -20.66 11.11
CA GLU A 228 9.38 -20.29 10.77
C GLU A 228 9.31 -19.61 9.39
N VAL A 229 10.28 -18.75 9.05
CA VAL A 229 10.40 -18.13 7.73
C VAL A 229 10.60 -19.19 6.64
N GLU A 230 11.48 -20.17 6.88
CA GLU A 230 11.67 -21.31 5.98
C GLU A 230 10.40 -22.16 5.82
N GLU A 231 9.63 -22.37 6.89
CA GLU A 231 8.36 -23.11 6.84
C GLU A 231 7.29 -22.34 6.05
N ILE A 232 7.28 -21.01 6.12
CA ILE A 232 6.42 -20.19 5.25
C ILE A 232 6.85 -20.36 3.79
N GLY A 233 8.14 -20.22 3.48
CA GLY A 233 8.67 -20.35 2.12
C GLY A 233 8.45 -21.71 1.48
N ARG A 234 8.65 -22.80 2.23
CA ARG A 234 8.40 -24.18 1.75
C ARG A 234 6.93 -24.46 1.41
N ASN A 235 6.01 -23.63 1.90
CA ASN A 235 4.57 -23.78 1.68
C ASN A 235 3.96 -22.52 1.05
N ALA A 236 4.77 -21.64 0.47
CA ALA A 236 4.28 -20.46 -0.22
C ALA A 236 3.39 -20.88 -1.40
N THR A 237 2.23 -20.23 -1.52
CA THR A 237 1.27 -20.49 -2.61
C THR A 237 0.94 -19.25 -3.41
N GLU A 238 1.33 -18.07 -2.94
CA GLU A 238 1.00 -16.79 -3.56
C GLU A 238 2.30 -16.06 -3.95
N TYR A 239 2.31 -15.45 -5.14
CA TYR A 239 3.44 -14.67 -5.63
C TYR A 239 3.82 -13.52 -4.68
N ILE A 240 2.83 -12.89 -4.05
CA ILE A 240 3.07 -11.81 -3.09
C ILE A 240 3.94 -12.25 -1.89
N GLN A 241 3.96 -13.54 -1.53
CA GLN A 241 4.84 -14.03 -0.48
C GLN A 241 6.31 -13.99 -0.92
N ILE A 242 6.59 -14.24 -2.20
CA ILE A 242 7.94 -14.13 -2.78
C ILE A 242 8.39 -12.67 -2.77
N VAL A 243 7.53 -11.76 -3.26
CA VAL A 243 7.80 -10.31 -3.26
C VAL A 243 8.09 -9.78 -1.86
N ARG A 244 7.42 -10.34 -0.84
CA ARG A 244 7.61 -9.98 0.57
C ARG A 244 8.77 -10.72 1.25
N GLY A 245 9.57 -11.50 0.52
CA GLY A 245 10.75 -12.20 1.06
C GLY A 245 10.43 -13.48 1.85
N PHE A 246 9.21 -13.99 1.75
CA PHE A 246 8.75 -15.20 2.43
C PHE A 246 8.64 -16.41 1.51
N GLY A 247 9.06 -16.30 0.24
CA GLY A 247 9.04 -17.38 -0.73
C GLY A 247 10.44 -17.67 -1.30
N PRO A 248 10.58 -18.74 -2.11
CA PRO A 248 11.81 -18.96 -2.88
C PRO A 248 12.04 -17.82 -3.88
N ASP A 249 13.27 -17.69 -4.36
CA ASP A 249 13.61 -16.71 -5.40
C ASP A 249 12.77 -16.96 -6.67
N ILE A 250 12.21 -15.89 -7.25
CA ILE A 250 11.40 -15.99 -8.47
C ILE A 250 12.20 -16.57 -9.64
N VAL A 251 13.49 -16.28 -9.72
CA VAL A 251 14.39 -16.82 -10.75
C VAL A 251 14.49 -18.33 -10.63
N ASP A 252 14.60 -18.86 -9.41
CA ASP A 252 14.68 -20.30 -9.17
C ASP A 252 13.35 -20.99 -9.51
N ILE A 253 12.23 -20.35 -9.18
CA ILE A 253 10.88 -20.83 -9.49
C ILE A 253 10.64 -20.89 -11.00
N VAL A 254 11.09 -19.87 -11.75
CA VAL A 254 10.96 -19.84 -13.20
C VAL A 254 11.91 -20.86 -13.85
N ARG A 255 13.14 -21.00 -13.34
CA ARG A 255 14.09 -22.02 -13.80
C ARG A 255 13.63 -23.45 -13.52
N SER A 256 12.83 -23.68 -12.49
CA SER A 256 12.28 -25.01 -12.20
C SER A 256 11.02 -25.34 -13.02
N GLY A 257 10.42 -24.37 -13.69
CA GLY A 257 9.13 -24.53 -14.38
C GLY A 257 7.91 -24.40 -13.45
N ASP A 258 8.11 -24.05 -12.18
CA ASP A 258 7.07 -24.10 -11.15
C ASP A 258 6.27 -22.82 -11.01
N ALA A 259 6.61 -21.76 -11.76
CA ALA A 259 5.96 -20.45 -11.63
C ALA A 259 4.42 -20.50 -11.73
N SER A 260 3.89 -21.36 -12.62
CA SER A 260 2.44 -21.56 -12.78
C SER A 260 1.75 -22.22 -11.58
N LYS A 261 2.50 -22.75 -10.60
CA LYS A 261 1.95 -23.31 -9.35
C LYS A 261 1.60 -22.23 -8.32
N TYR A 262 2.10 -21.01 -8.51
CA TYR A 262 1.81 -19.87 -7.64
C TYR A 262 0.57 -19.13 -8.11
N ASN A 263 -0.14 -18.55 -7.16
CA ASN A 263 -1.29 -17.69 -7.41
C ASN A 263 -0.83 -16.24 -7.50
N PHE A 264 -1.33 -15.52 -8.51
CA PHE A 264 -1.05 -14.11 -8.76
C PHE A 264 -2.32 -13.29 -8.54
N LYS A 265 -2.18 -11.98 -8.35
CA LYS A 265 -3.34 -11.10 -8.13
C LYS A 265 -4.24 -10.99 -9.36
N SER A 266 -3.67 -11.14 -10.55
CA SER A 266 -4.35 -11.09 -11.84
C SER A 266 -3.61 -11.95 -12.87
N ASP A 267 -4.27 -12.24 -13.99
CA ASP A 267 -3.64 -12.95 -15.11
C ASP A 267 -2.52 -12.12 -15.74
N VAL A 268 -2.71 -10.80 -15.81
CA VAL A 268 -1.70 -9.84 -16.27
C VAL A 268 -0.42 -9.91 -15.44
N GLU A 269 -0.54 -9.90 -14.10
CA GLU A 269 0.63 -10.04 -13.22
C GLU A 269 1.32 -11.38 -13.45
N ARG A 270 0.55 -12.47 -13.55
CA ARG A 270 1.09 -13.80 -13.83
C ARG A 270 1.89 -13.80 -15.13
N GLN A 271 1.32 -13.29 -16.21
CA GLN A 271 1.97 -13.28 -17.53
C GLN A 271 3.24 -12.43 -17.50
N LEU A 272 3.16 -11.16 -17.09
CA LEU A 272 4.30 -10.26 -17.16
C LEU A 272 5.45 -10.68 -16.22
N VAL A 273 5.15 -11.17 -15.01
CA VAL A 273 6.20 -11.65 -14.10
C VAL A 273 6.92 -12.87 -14.67
N ILE A 274 6.16 -13.85 -15.17
CA ILE A 274 6.76 -15.08 -15.72
C ILE A 274 7.53 -14.77 -17.00
N LEU A 275 6.95 -14.01 -17.92
CA LEU A 275 7.53 -13.73 -19.22
C LEU A 275 8.75 -12.82 -19.13
N SER A 276 8.74 -11.79 -18.27
CA SER A 276 9.93 -10.96 -18.05
C SER A 276 11.13 -11.80 -17.57
N ASN A 277 10.92 -12.70 -16.61
CA ASN A 277 11.96 -13.62 -16.16
C ASN A 277 12.41 -14.60 -17.25
N ILE A 278 11.48 -15.12 -18.06
CA ILE A 278 11.83 -15.98 -19.22
C ILE A 278 12.71 -15.20 -20.21
N CYS A 279 12.35 -13.95 -20.50
CA CYS A 279 13.06 -13.08 -21.43
C CYS A 279 14.47 -12.76 -20.93
N GLU A 280 14.59 -12.25 -19.71
CA GLU A 280 15.87 -11.87 -19.10
C GLU A 280 16.83 -13.07 -18.98
N LEU A 281 16.31 -14.26 -18.67
CA LEU A 281 17.11 -15.45 -18.44
C LEU A 281 17.29 -16.31 -19.71
N GLY A 282 16.63 -15.98 -20.82
CA GLY A 282 16.64 -16.77 -22.05
C GLY A 282 16.13 -18.21 -21.87
N ILE A 283 15.07 -18.41 -21.07
CA ILE A 283 14.60 -19.74 -20.69
C ILE A 283 13.77 -20.37 -21.81
N CYS A 284 14.23 -21.51 -22.32
CA CYS A 284 13.52 -22.32 -23.30
C CYS A 284 13.00 -23.61 -22.65
N MET A 285 11.76 -23.59 -22.17
CA MET A 285 11.08 -24.74 -21.56
C MET A 285 9.67 -24.96 -22.09
N GLU A 286 9.34 -26.23 -22.35
CA GLU A 286 8.04 -26.65 -22.89
C GLU A 286 6.87 -26.26 -21.97
N GLN A 287 7.08 -26.26 -20.65
CA GLN A 287 6.05 -25.89 -19.67
C GLN A 287 5.54 -24.46 -19.82
N TYR A 288 6.33 -23.57 -20.44
CA TYR A 288 5.97 -22.18 -20.69
C TYR A 288 5.41 -21.93 -22.10
N ARG A 289 5.32 -22.96 -22.96
CA ARG A 289 4.85 -22.80 -24.33
C ARG A 289 3.44 -22.21 -24.40
N ASP A 290 2.54 -22.67 -23.54
CA ASP A 290 1.16 -22.18 -23.53
C ASP A 290 1.05 -20.72 -23.05
N ILE A 291 1.80 -20.31 -22.01
CA ILE A 291 1.75 -18.92 -21.51
C ILE A 291 2.38 -17.94 -22.51
N VAL A 292 3.48 -18.34 -23.16
CA VAL A 292 4.11 -17.55 -24.23
C VAL A 292 3.15 -17.41 -25.41
N ARG A 293 2.57 -18.52 -25.88
CA ARG A 293 1.60 -18.51 -26.99
C ARG A 293 0.41 -17.61 -26.68
N THR A 294 -0.25 -17.81 -25.54
CA THR A 294 -1.44 -17.02 -25.16
C THR A 294 -1.12 -15.53 -25.05
N PHE A 295 0.06 -15.16 -24.54
CA PHE A 295 0.44 -13.75 -24.46
C PHE A 295 0.70 -13.13 -25.83
N VAL A 296 1.41 -13.84 -26.71
CA VAL A 296 1.71 -13.37 -28.08
C VAL A 296 0.45 -13.29 -28.95
N GLU A 297 -0.52 -14.19 -28.73
CA GLU A 297 -1.80 -14.20 -29.44
C GLU A 297 -2.77 -13.08 -29.00
N SER A 298 -2.54 -12.43 -27.85
CA SER A 298 -3.48 -11.43 -27.30
C SER A 298 -2.87 -10.06 -27.01
N LEU A 299 -1.55 -9.92 -27.08
CA LEU A 299 -0.76 -8.69 -26.87
C LEU A 299 -1.40 -7.64 -25.93
N PRO A 300 -1.65 -7.99 -24.65
CA PRO A 300 -2.42 -7.10 -23.79
C PRO A 300 -1.60 -5.87 -23.42
N TYR A 301 -2.12 -4.67 -23.67
CA TYR A 301 -1.53 -3.43 -23.19
C TYR A 301 -1.48 -3.44 -21.65
N ALA A 302 -0.30 -3.70 -21.10
CA ALA A 302 -0.15 -4.04 -19.69
C ALA A 302 1.25 -3.77 -19.13
N PHE A 303 1.25 -3.42 -17.83
CA PHE A 303 2.45 -3.16 -17.03
C PHE A 303 2.35 -3.87 -15.68
N CYS A 304 3.48 -4.35 -15.18
CA CYS A 304 3.59 -4.93 -13.86
C CYS A 304 4.99 -4.70 -13.28
N ASN A 305 5.08 -3.86 -12.25
CA ASN A 305 6.34 -3.38 -11.68
C ASN A 305 7.19 -2.71 -12.78
N GLU A 306 8.40 -3.19 -13.03
CA GLU A 306 9.30 -2.71 -14.09
C GLU A 306 9.09 -3.44 -15.43
N ALA A 307 8.27 -4.51 -15.46
CA ALA A 307 8.00 -5.26 -16.68
C ALA A 307 6.81 -4.66 -17.45
N SER A 308 6.95 -4.56 -18.77
CA SER A 308 5.91 -4.09 -19.68
C SER A 308 5.83 -4.98 -20.91
N ILE A 309 4.72 -4.86 -21.65
CA ILE A 309 4.61 -5.50 -22.96
C ILE A 309 5.74 -5.07 -23.91
N PHE A 310 6.20 -3.82 -23.81
CA PHE A 310 7.23 -3.26 -24.68
C PHE A 310 8.63 -3.83 -24.43
N THR A 311 8.89 -4.44 -23.28
CA THR A 311 10.16 -5.14 -23.01
C THR A 311 10.04 -6.64 -23.28
N VAL A 312 8.87 -7.22 -23.01
CA VAL A 312 8.62 -8.66 -23.19
C VAL A 312 8.48 -9.04 -24.66
N VAL A 313 7.69 -8.31 -25.45
CA VAL A 313 7.44 -8.67 -26.87
C VAL A 313 8.72 -8.68 -27.69
N PRO A 314 9.59 -7.64 -27.65
CA PRO A 314 10.82 -7.65 -28.44
C PRO A 314 11.74 -8.82 -28.11
N SER A 315 11.83 -9.16 -26.83
CA SER A 315 12.62 -10.29 -26.35
C SER A 315 12.05 -11.63 -26.83
N LEU A 316 10.72 -11.81 -26.76
CA LEU A 316 10.04 -13.02 -27.23
C LEU A 316 10.13 -13.22 -28.75
N LEU A 317 10.29 -12.14 -29.53
CA LEU A 317 10.45 -12.17 -30.98
C LEU A 317 11.91 -12.36 -31.43
N SER A 318 12.82 -12.52 -30.47
CA SER A 318 14.26 -12.61 -30.68
C SER A 318 14.86 -13.94 -30.22
N GLU A 319 16.09 -14.21 -30.65
CA GLU A 319 16.82 -15.43 -30.28
C GLU A 319 17.20 -15.41 -28.79
N PRO A 320 17.12 -16.54 -28.06
CA PRO A 320 16.77 -17.89 -28.53
C PRO A 320 15.26 -18.22 -28.45
N LEU A 321 14.43 -17.29 -27.99
CA LEU A 321 13.05 -17.54 -27.59
C LEU A 321 12.13 -17.71 -28.79
N ALA A 322 12.30 -16.88 -29.82
CA ALA A 322 11.45 -16.86 -31.00
C ALA A 322 11.36 -18.20 -31.74
N PRO A 323 12.49 -18.85 -32.12
CA PRO A 323 12.40 -20.14 -32.80
C PRO A 323 11.94 -21.27 -31.88
N TYR A 324 12.24 -21.20 -30.57
CA TYR A 324 11.87 -22.25 -29.63
C TYR A 324 10.35 -22.29 -29.38
N TYR A 325 9.78 -21.12 -29.11
CA TYR A 325 8.35 -20.96 -28.81
C TYR A 325 7.49 -20.77 -30.06
N GLY A 326 8.09 -20.49 -31.23
CA GLY A 326 7.36 -20.22 -32.46
C GLY A 326 6.61 -18.89 -32.41
N THR A 327 7.11 -17.90 -31.65
CA THR A 327 6.37 -16.67 -31.35
C THR A 327 5.98 -15.89 -32.62
N ARG A 328 6.88 -15.83 -33.60
CA ARG A 328 6.61 -15.16 -34.88
C ARG A 328 5.48 -15.80 -35.69
N GLU A 329 5.21 -17.09 -35.50
CA GLU A 329 4.10 -17.81 -36.17
C GLU A 329 2.75 -17.55 -35.50
N HIS A 330 2.77 -17.19 -34.21
CA HIS A 330 1.60 -16.89 -33.39
C HIS A 330 1.25 -15.40 -33.35
N LEU A 331 2.13 -14.54 -33.86
CA LEU A 331 1.95 -13.09 -33.88
C LEU A 331 0.93 -12.71 -34.95
N SER A 332 -0.20 -12.13 -34.52
CA SER A 332 -1.22 -11.60 -35.41
C SER A 332 -0.91 -10.14 -35.78
N SER A 333 -1.04 -9.79 -37.05
CA SER A 333 -0.94 -8.39 -37.48
C SER A 333 -2.04 -7.52 -36.90
N GLU A 334 -3.27 -8.06 -36.77
CA GLU A 334 -4.42 -7.37 -36.19
C GLU A 334 -4.17 -7.01 -34.72
N GLU A 335 -3.64 -7.94 -33.93
CA GLU A 335 -3.34 -7.70 -32.51
C GLU A 335 -2.17 -6.72 -32.31
N LEU A 336 -1.19 -6.73 -33.22
CA LEU A 336 -0.13 -5.73 -33.24
C LEU A 336 -0.70 -4.34 -33.53
N GLU A 337 -1.58 -4.22 -34.53
CA GLU A 337 -2.24 -2.95 -34.87
C GLU A 337 -3.10 -2.43 -33.71
N ASP A 338 -3.86 -3.29 -33.03
CA ASP A 338 -4.65 -2.95 -31.84
C ASP A 338 -3.77 -2.50 -30.67
N LEU A 339 -2.61 -3.13 -30.50
CA LEU A 339 -1.60 -2.69 -29.53
C LEU A 339 -1.07 -1.30 -29.88
N LEU A 340 -0.70 -1.06 -31.14
CA LEU A 340 -0.22 0.26 -31.60
C LEU A 340 -1.29 1.34 -31.45
N ASP A 341 -2.57 1.01 -31.62
CA ASP A 341 -3.70 1.94 -31.39
C ASP A 341 -3.82 2.40 -29.92
N SER A 342 -3.28 1.61 -29.00
CA SER A 342 -3.33 1.86 -27.56
C SER A 342 -2.09 2.58 -27.01
N MET A 343 -1.02 2.70 -27.81
CA MET A 343 0.25 3.31 -27.42
C MET A 343 0.20 4.84 -27.52
N ASP A 344 0.79 5.52 -26.53
CA ASP A 344 1.15 6.93 -26.66
C ASP A 344 2.54 7.10 -27.31
N PHE A 345 2.95 8.34 -27.55
CA PHE A 345 4.22 8.60 -28.23
C PHE A 345 5.45 8.09 -27.45
N ASP A 346 5.40 8.10 -26.12
CA ASP A 346 6.47 7.56 -25.28
C ASP A 346 6.53 6.03 -25.36
N ASP A 347 5.37 5.37 -25.33
CA ASP A 347 5.24 3.93 -25.51
C ASP A 347 5.83 3.48 -26.85
N PHE A 348 5.54 4.22 -27.93
CA PHE A 348 6.12 3.97 -29.26
C PHE A 348 7.65 4.04 -29.22
N CYS A 349 8.22 5.07 -28.57
CA CYS A 349 9.67 5.22 -28.45
C CYS A 349 10.29 4.08 -27.65
N VAL A 350 9.71 3.74 -26.49
CA VAL A 350 10.17 2.64 -25.64
C VAL A 350 10.10 1.32 -26.40
N PHE A 351 9.02 1.08 -27.15
CA PHE A 351 8.84 -0.16 -27.89
C PHE A 351 9.87 -0.30 -29.04
N GLU A 352 10.05 0.75 -29.84
CA GLU A 352 11.05 0.76 -30.92
C GLU A 352 12.48 0.62 -30.39
N GLU A 353 12.83 1.30 -29.29
CA GLU A 353 14.15 1.15 -28.67
C GLU A 353 14.40 -0.29 -28.21
N ASN A 354 13.41 -0.94 -27.59
CA ASN A 354 13.53 -2.33 -27.16
C ASN A 354 13.57 -3.31 -28.35
N LEU A 355 12.84 -3.04 -29.44
CA LEU A 355 12.97 -3.80 -30.70
C LEU A 355 14.40 -3.71 -31.23
N LYS A 356 14.96 -2.50 -31.32
CA LYS A 356 16.33 -2.28 -31.79
C LYS A 356 17.38 -2.97 -30.94
N ASN A 357 17.24 -2.90 -29.62
CA ASN A 357 18.13 -3.59 -28.68
C ASN A 357 18.09 -5.12 -28.85
N ASN A 358 17.00 -5.64 -29.40
CA ASN A 358 16.80 -7.04 -29.73
C ASN A 358 17.08 -7.38 -31.22
N GLY A 359 17.56 -6.42 -32.00
CA GLY A 359 17.90 -6.60 -33.42
C GLY A 359 16.69 -6.70 -34.35
N LEU A 360 15.58 -6.06 -33.97
CA LEU A 360 14.34 -5.94 -34.72
C LEU A 360 14.02 -4.47 -34.98
N GLU A 361 13.14 -4.20 -35.94
CA GLU A 361 12.54 -2.89 -36.16
C GLU A 361 11.03 -3.03 -36.29
N LEU A 362 10.26 -2.03 -35.86
CA LEU A 362 8.79 -2.11 -35.93
C LEU A 362 8.27 -2.31 -37.38
N CYS A 363 8.94 -1.71 -38.37
CA CYS A 363 8.62 -1.88 -39.78
C CYS A 363 8.91 -3.28 -40.34
N GLU A 364 9.62 -4.14 -39.61
CA GLU A 364 9.74 -5.56 -39.98
C GLU A 364 8.51 -6.37 -39.53
N LEU A 365 7.76 -5.84 -38.55
CA LEU A 365 6.62 -6.51 -37.93
C LEU A 365 5.27 -6.03 -38.50
N VAL A 366 5.18 -4.74 -38.84
CA VAL A 366 3.95 -4.08 -39.31
C VAL A 366 4.28 -3.26 -40.55
N ASP A 367 3.30 -3.13 -41.47
CA ASP A 367 3.44 -2.30 -42.67
C ASP A 367 3.80 -0.85 -42.29
N SER A 368 4.75 -0.25 -43.01
CA SER A 368 5.26 1.08 -42.71
C SER A 368 4.18 2.16 -42.79
N ASP A 369 3.20 2.02 -43.71
CA ASP A 369 2.10 2.98 -43.83
C ASP A 369 1.21 2.95 -42.58
N VAL A 370 0.99 1.76 -42.02
CA VAL A 370 0.20 1.57 -40.79
C VAL A 370 0.95 2.14 -39.59
N VAL A 371 2.25 1.86 -39.46
CA VAL A 371 3.09 2.42 -38.39
C VAL A 371 3.07 3.95 -38.43
N LEU A 372 3.24 4.54 -39.62
CA LEU A 372 3.19 5.98 -39.83
C LEU A 372 1.84 6.58 -39.43
N GLU A 373 0.72 5.94 -39.81
CA GLU A 373 -0.62 6.41 -39.44
C GLU A 373 -0.81 6.45 -37.91
N LYS A 374 -0.44 5.37 -37.23
CA LYS A 374 -0.62 5.27 -35.76
C LYS A 374 0.34 6.22 -35.02
N LEU A 375 1.59 6.31 -35.46
CA LEU A 375 2.58 7.22 -34.90
C LEU A 375 2.20 8.69 -35.11
N ASP A 376 1.73 9.08 -36.30
CA ASP A 376 1.26 10.45 -36.59
C ASP A 376 0.15 10.85 -35.62
N LYS A 377 -0.82 9.96 -35.37
CA LYS A 377 -1.89 10.17 -34.40
C LYS A 377 -1.33 10.34 -32.97
N ALA A 378 -0.49 9.42 -32.49
CA ALA A 378 0.08 9.49 -31.15
C ALA A 378 0.92 10.77 -30.94
N MET A 379 1.66 11.21 -31.96
CA MET A 379 2.39 12.47 -31.94
C MET A 379 1.48 13.69 -31.88
N ARG A 380 0.34 13.70 -32.59
CA ARG A 380 -0.64 14.80 -32.49
C ARG A 380 -1.18 14.90 -31.07
N ASP A 381 -1.58 13.77 -30.50
CA ASP A 381 -2.11 13.70 -29.13
C ASP A 381 -1.06 14.18 -28.12
N TYR A 382 0.22 13.81 -28.32
CA TYR A 382 1.35 14.27 -27.51
C TYR A 382 1.57 15.79 -27.59
N ILE A 383 1.62 16.35 -28.82
CA ILE A 383 1.80 17.78 -29.04
C ILE A 383 0.62 18.59 -28.46
N ASP A 384 -0.59 18.10 -28.65
CA ASP A 384 -1.79 18.76 -28.11
C ASP A 384 -1.77 18.76 -26.57
N GLY A 385 -1.37 17.65 -25.96
CA GLY A 385 -1.27 17.47 -24.51
C GLY A 385 -0.02 18.04 -23.83
N TYR A 386 0.93 18.61 -24.59
CA TYR A 386 2.19 19.10 -24.06
C TYR A 386 2.01 20.22 -23.02
N ASP A 387 2.71 20.11 -21.88
CA ASP A 387 2.73 21.18 -20.87
C ASP A 387 3.60 22.34 -21.35
N ARG A 388 2.93 23.35 -21.91
CA ARG A 388 3.57 24.55 -22.48
C ARG A 388 4.03 25.53 -21.40
N SER A 389 3.59 25.37 -20.16
CA SER A 389 3.83 26.36 -19.10
C SER A 389 5.30 26.38 -18.67
N GLU A 390 5.95 25.22 -18.62
CA GLU A 390 7.37 25.12 -18.26
C GLU A 390 8.27 25.84 -19.28
N SER A 391 7.91 25.83 -20.56
CA SER A 391 8.70 26.47 -21.64
C SER A 391 8.90 27.97 -21.47
N TYR A 392 7.88 28.69 -21.00
CA TYR A 392 7.96 30.14 -20.80
C TYR A 392 8.19 30.57 -19.35
N THR A 393 7.86 29.74 -18.35
CA THR A 393 8.10 30.06 -16.94
C THR A 393 9.54 29.87 -16.50
N ASN A 394 10.31 29.01 -17.20
CA ASN A 394 11.73 28.76 -16.92
C ASN A 394 12.68 29.78 -17.58
N GLN A 395 12.16 30.74 -18.34
CA GLN A 395 12.98 31.77 -19.00
C GLN A 395 13.46 32.83 -18.00
N ASP A 396 14.65 33.41 -18.23
CA ASP A 396 15.13 34.56 -17.45
C ASP A 396 14.33 35.81 -17.83
N THR A 397 13.21 36.01 -17.15
CA THR A 397 12.29 37.13 -17.39
C THR A 397 12.95 38.49 -17.15
N TYR A 398 13.95 38.58 -16.28
CA TYR A 398 14.64 39.85 -16.00
C TYR A 398 15.47 40.32 -17.19
N GLU A 399 16.34 39.46 -17.72
CA GLU A 399 17.12 39.80 -18.93
C GLU A 399 16.18 39.97 -20.13
N LEU A 400 15.17 39.11 -20.27
CA LEU A 400 14.20 39.19 -21.37
C LEU A 400 13.44 40.53 -21.39
N PHE A 401 12.97 41.02 -20.24
CA PHE A 401 12.27 42.31 -20.17
C PHE A 401 13.22 43.49 -20.40
N LYS A 402 14.44 43.41 -19.88
CA LYS A 402 15.48 44.44 -20.04
C LYS A 402 15.89 44.61 -21.50
N GLU A 403 16.06 43.50 -22.24
CA GLU A 403 16.40 43.52 -23.66
C GLU A 403 15.25 44.02 -24.55
N ASN A 404 14.01 43.92 -24.07
CA ASN A 404 12.80 44.30 -24.80
C ASN A 404 12.12 45.56 -24.24
N THR A 405 12.86 46.40 -23.52
CA THR A 405 12.39 47.71 -23.06
C THR A 405 12.53 48.78 -24.14
N ILE A 406 11.43 49.46 -24.47
CA ILE A 406 11.35 50.51 -25.50
C ILE A 406 11.03 51.88 -24.90
N TYR A 407 11.48 52.96 -25.54
CA TYR A 407 11.14 54.33 -25.15
C TYR A 407 9.94 54.83 -25.97
N ASN A 408 8.79 55.01 -25.31
CA ASN A 408 7.53 55.38 -25.97
C ASN A 408 7.34 56.90 -26.19
N GLY A 409 8.39 57.69 -25.94
CA GLY A 409 8.34 59.16 -26.04
C GLY A 409 8.20 59.87 -24.70
N ALA A 410 7.80 59.18 -23.62
CA ALA A 410 7.67 59.73 -22.27
C ALA A 410 8.45 58.94 -21.21
N TYR A 411 8.38 57.60 -21.24
CA TYR A 411 9.09 56.71 -20.32
C TYR A 411 9.52 55.42 -21.03
N HIS A 412 10.27 54.59 -20.33
CA HIS A 412 10.68 53.27 -20.82
C HIS A 412 9.65 52.24 -20.34
N GLU A 413 9.15 51.41 -21.26
CA GLU A 413 8.21 50.33 -20.98
C GLU A 413 8.61 49.05 -21.72
N VAL A 414 8.21 47.90 -21.20
CA VAL A 414 8.47 46.61 -21.84
C VAL A 414 7.52 46.45 -23.02
N ASP A 415 8.05 46.05 -24.17
CA ASP A 415 7.28 45.65 -25.34
C ASP A 415 6.68 44.26 -25.10
N VAL A 416 5.50 44.23 -24.45
CA VAL A 416 4.82 42.99 -24.06
C VAL A 416 4.53 42.12 -25.28
N ASP A 417 4.04 42.68 -26.38
CA ASP A 417 3.76 41.95 -27.62
C ASP A 417 5.02 41.23 -28.13
N LYS A 418 6.17 41.92 -28.12
CA LYS A 418 7.44 41.31 -28.54
C LYS A 418 7.91 40.21 -27.60
N VAL A 419 7.78 40.41 -26.28
CA VAL A 419 8.12 39.40 -25.27
C VAL A 419 7.23 38.17 -25.40
N VAL A 420 5.92 38.35 -25.56
CA VAL A 420 4.95 37.26 -25.78
C VAL A 420 5.30 36.46 -27.03
N ASN A 421 5.67 37.14 -28.13
CA ASN A 421 6.12 36.45 -29.35
C ASN A 421 7.42 35.64 -29.12
N ILE A 422 8.41 36.19 -28.40
CA ILE A 422 9.64 35.45 -28.09
C ILE A 422 9.32 34.19 -27.26
N LEU A 423 8.51 34.33 -26.21
CA LEU A 423 8.12 33.19 -25.38
C LEU A 423 7.27 32.17 -26.15
N ALA A 424 6.41 32.63 -27.05
CA ALA A 424 5.66 31.75 -27.95
C ALA A 424 6.57 31.01 -28.93
N ASP A 425 7.66 31.64 -29.40
CA ASP A 425 8.69 30.99 -30.21
C ASP A 425 9.43 29.92 -29.38
N CYS A 426 9.80 30.23 -28.13
CA CYS A 426 10.43 29.26 -27.22
C CYS A 426 9.55 28.02 -26.99
N VAL A 427 8.24 28.20 -26.75
CA VAL A 427 7.31 27.07 -26.61
C VAL A 427 7.31 26.20 -27.87
N ARG A 428 7.32 26.81 -29.06
CA ARG A 428 7.34 26.06 -30.32
C ARG A 428 8.65 25.31 -30.51
N ASP A 429 9.77 25.95 -30.19
CA ASP A 429 11.10 25.36 -30.29
C ASP A 429 11.28 24.19 -29.30
N ASP A 430 10.83 24.33 -28.05
CA ASP A 430 10.90 23.27 -27.04
C ASP A 430 10.11 22.02 -27.45
N ILE A 431 8.88 22.20 -27.93
CA ILE A 431 8.05 21.09 -28.45
C ILE A 431 8.74 20.45 -29.66
N TYR A 432 9.26 21.26 -30.58
CA TYR A 432 9.94 20.77 -31.77
C TYR A 432 11.18 19.95 -31.41
N ASP A 433 12.00 20.44 -30.49
CA ASP A 433 13.22 19.78 -30.04
C ASP A 433 12.92 18.48 -29.30
N ASP A 434 11.91 18.47 -28.42
CA ASP A 434 11.50 17.28 -27.69
C ASP A 434 10.96 16.18 -28.62
N VAL A 435 10.04 16.54 -29.53
CA VAL A 435 9.48 15.60 -30.52
C VAL A 435 10.58 15.08 -31.46
N THR A 436 11.47 15.95 -31.91
CA THR A 436 12.62 15.55 -32.76
C THR A 436 13.57 14.61 -32.01
N GLY A 437 13.81 14.88 -30.73
CA GLY A 437 14.62 14.03 -29.86
C GLY A 437 14.03 12.63 -29.73
N LYS A 438 12.71 12.53 -29.48
CA LYS A 438 12.00 11.25 -29.40
C LYS A 438 11.97 10.51 -30.74
N LEU A 439 11.75 11.21 -31.85
CA LEU A 439 11.76 10.62 -33.20
C LEU A 439 13.12 10.03 -33.60
N ALA A 440 14.22 10.44 -32.99
CA ALA A 440 15.55 9.91 -33.29
C ALA A 440 15.69 8.40 -33.02
N VAL A 441 14.79 7.84 -32.20
CA VAL A 441 14.73 6.39 -31.94
C VAL A 441 14.23 5.62 -33.16
N PHE A 442 13.55 6.22 -34.13
CA PHE A 442 12.98 5.52 -35.29
C PHE A 442 13.94 5.45 -36.49
N PRO A 443 13.80 4.46 -37.39
CA PRO A 443 14.56 4.39 -38.64
C PRO A 443 14.22 5.55 -39.58
N ARG A 444 15.19 5.96 -40.42
CA ARG A 444 14.99 7.02 -41.41
C ARG A 444 13.84 6.77 -42.39
N ALA A 445 13.59 5.49 -42.69
CA ALA A 445 12.47 5.09 -43.53
C ALA A 445 11.10 5.56 -43.00
N ILE A 446 10.97 5.77 -41.69
CA ILE A 446 9.77 6.33 -41.06
C ILE A 446 9.91 7.85 -40.94
N THR A 447 11.03 8.32 -40.38
CA THR A 447 11.17 9.74 -40.03
C THR A 447 11.21 10.66 -41.26
N ASP A 448 11.67 10.17 -42.42
CA ASP A 448 11.74 10.98 -43.65
C ASP A 448 10.34 11.32 -44.21
N ASP A 449 9.32 10.52 -43.88
CA ASP A 449 7.92 10.75 -44.29
C ASP A 449 7.12 11.58 -43.28
N ILE A 450 7.70 11.88 -42.11
CA ILE A 450 7.10 12.73 -41.08
C ILE A 450 7.47 14.19 -41.33
N ASP A 451 6.45 15.00 -41.62
CA ASP A 451 6.59 16.44 -41.82
C ASP A 451 6.03 17.20 -40.61
N LEU A 452 6.91 17.55 -39.67
CA LEU A 452 6.56 18.28 -38.45
C LEU A 452 5.89 19.63 -38.71
N SER A 453 6.09 20.23 -39.90
CA SER A 453 5.43 21.49 -40.27
C SER A 453 3.92 21.37 -40.46
N ARG A 454 3.40 20.14 -40.56
CA ARG A 454 1.96 19.85 -40.66
C ARG A 454 1.25 19.81 -39.31
N TYR A 455 2.00 19.83 -38.21
CA TYR A 455 1.44 19.84 -36.87
C TYR A 455 1.20 21.29 -36.45
N ASP A 456 0.03 21.53 -35.87
CA ASP A 456 -0.37 22.87 -35.44
C ASP A 456 0.20 23.14 -34.04
N ILE A 457 1.51 23.41 -33.98
CA ILE A 457 2.21 23.71 -32.72
C ILE A 457 1.86 25.15 -32.32
N ARG A 458 0.74 25.31 -31.60
CA ARG A 458 0.29 26.60 -31.09
C ARG A 458 0.83 26.86 -29.69
N ALA A 459 1.24 28.10 -29.49
CA ALA A 459 1.40 28.71 -28.18
C ALA A 459 0.17 29.59 -27.91
N ASP A 460 -0.46 29.46 -26.74
CA ASP A 460 -1.55 30.35 -26.35
C ASP A 460 -0.95 31.69 -25.93
N THR A 461 -0.93 32.64 -26.87
CA THR A 461 -0.38 33.98 -26.62
C THR A 461 -1.14 34.73 -25.53
N GLY A 462 -2.42 34.40 -25.27
CA GLY A 462 -3.21 35.03 -24.22
C GLY A 462 -2.82 34.54 -22.82
N GLU A 463 -2.55 33.25 -22.67
CA GLU A 463 -1.99 32.70 -21.42
C GLU A 463 -0.59 33.26 -21.13
N ILE A 464 0.27 33.31 -22.16
CA ILE A 464 1.62 33.88 -22.06
C ILE A 464 1.55 35.37 -21.73
N GLU A 465 0.64 36.13 -22.35
CA GLU A 465 0.43 37.55 -22.04
C GLU A 465 -0.03 37.75 -20.60
N SER A 466 -0.95 36.91 -20.10
CA SER A 466 -1.37 36.94 -18.70
C SER A 466 -0.19 36.71 -17.76
N TYR A 467 0.63 35.69 -18.02
CA TYR A 467 1.84 35.43 -17.25
C TYR A 467 2.81 36.62 -17.26
N VAL A 468 3.12 37.17 -18.44
CA VAL A 468 4.02 38.34 -18.57
C VAL A 468 3.47 39.54 -17.81
N CYS A 469 2.17 39.78 -17.86
CA CYS A 469 1.52 40.87 -17.13
C CYS A 469 1.60 40.66 -15.61
N ASP A 470 1.39 39.44 -15.12
CA ASP A 470 1.49 39.11 -13.70
C ASP A 470 2.91 39.33 -13.17
N VAL A 471 3.93 38.86 -13.91
CA VAL A 471 5.35 39.07 -13.54
C VAL A 471 5.74 40.56 -13.60
N LEU A 472 5.18 41.34 -14.53
CA LEU A 472 5.42 42.79 -14.58
C LEU A 472 4.70 43.56 -13.45
N ALA A 473 3.52 43.09 -13.02
CA ALA A 473 2.72 43.70 -11.97
C ALA A 473 3.29 43.46 -10.57
N ASP A 474 3.93 42.31 -10.36
CA ASP A 474 4.66 41.95 -9.16
C ASP A 474 6.00 41.30 -9.53
N PRO A 475 7.06 42.09 -9.81
CA PRO A 475 8.37 41.59 -10.26
C PRO A 475 9.14 40.77 -9.22
N GLY A 476 8.46 40.30 -8.16
CA GLY A 476 9.05 39.48 -7.11
C GLY A 476 9.92 40.32 -6.19
N ASP A 477 9.39 40.65 -5.02
CA ASP A 477 10.20 41.04 -3.87
C ASP A 477 11.12 39.87 -3.47
N ARG A 478 12.30 40.24 -3.00
CA ARG A 478 13.46 39.37 -2.70
C ARG A 478 13.10 38.19 -1.78
N ASP A 479 13.87 37.10 -1.94
CA ASP A 479 14.14 36.04 -0.95
C ASP A 479 13.79 36.44 0.50
N TYR A 480 12.61 36.03 0.96
CA TYR A 480 12.34 35.91 2.40
C TYR A 480 12.65 34.48 2.80
N GLY A 481 13.82 34.31 3.41
CA GLY A 481 14.21 33.08 4.07
C GLY A 481 13.18 32.65 5.13
N ASP A 482 12.97 31.34 5.16
CA ASP A 482 12.12 30.59 6.07
C ASP A 482 12.11 31.13 7.52
N PHE A 483 11.01 31.75 7.91
CA PHE A 483 10.60 31.83 9.31
C PHE A 483 9.56 30.73 9.56
N TYR A 484 10.03 29.55 9.96
CA TYR A 484 9.20 28.59 10.66
C TYR A 484 9.12 29.00 12.13
N ASP A 485 8.13 29.82 12.50
CA ASP A 485 7.66 29.90 13.87
C ASP A 485 6.84 28.64 14.18
N GLY A 486 7.51 27.67 14.78
CA GLY A 486 6.88 26.53 15.44
C GLY A 486 6.28 26.97 16.77
N ASP A 487 5.05 27.48 16.75
CA ASP A 487 4.26 27.63 17.98
C ASP A 487 3.41 26.38 18.23
N SER A 488 4.02 25.46 18.99
CA SER A 488 3.31 24.49 19.81
C SER A 488 2.46 25.26 20.82
N SER A 489 1.15 25.22 20.65
CA SER A 489 0.19 25.74 21.62
C SER A 489 0.24 24.91 22.90
N TYR A 490 1.15 25.31 23.78
CA TYR A 490 1.09 25.03 25.21
C TYR A 490 -0.17 25.71 25.77
N SER A 491 -1.31 25.02 25.76
CA SER A 491 -2.47 25.44 26.55
C SER A 491 -2.20 25.08 28.02
N GLY A 492 -1.51 25.99 28.70
CA GLY A 492 -1.52 26.02 30.16
C GLY A 492 -2.96 26.24 30.64
N HIS A 493 -3.54 25.21 31.23
CA HIS A 493 -4.65 25.34 32.18
C HIS A 493 -4.20 24.73 33.50
N LEU A 494 -3.71 25.59 34.37
CA LEU A 494 -3.77 25.39 35.81
C LEU A 494 -5.00 26.18 36.28
N ASP A 495 -6.15 25.51 36.37
CA ASP A 495 -7.11 25.78 37.45
C ASP A 495 -8.18 24.68 37.54
N GLY A 496 -8.26 24.03 38.70
CA GLY A 496 -9.21 22.96 39.04
C GLY A 496 -8.67 21.53 38.89
N MET A 497 -8.80 20.73 39.96
CA MET A 497 -8.68 19.27 39.85
C MET A 497 -9.78 18.76 38.92
N ASP A 498 -9.40 18.12 37.81
CA ASP A 498 -10.37 17.41 36.96
C ASP A 498 -10.63 16.00 37.51
N GLU A 499 -11.57 15.27 36.90
CA GLU A 499 -11.95 13.93 37.38
C GLU A 499 -10.76 12.95 37.39
N LEU A 500 -9.76 13.11 36.51
CA LEU A 500 -8.55 12.30 36.56
C LEU A 500 -7.69 12.61 37.77
N ASP A 501 -7.55 13.89 38.16
CA ASP A 501 -6.83 14.25 39.38
C ASP A 501 -7.45 13.55 40.61
N PHE A 502 -8.79 13.53 40.70
CA PHE A 502 -9.48 12.84 41.79
C PHE A 502 -9.24 11.33 41.78
N ILE A 503 -9.27 10.69 40.61
CA ILE A 503 -9.03 9.24 40.48
C ILE A 503 -7.64 8.84 41.00
N PHE A 504 -6.61 9.68 40.80
CA PHE A 504 -5.23 9.36 41.20
C PHE A 504 -4.81 9.99 42.54
N ALA A 505 -5.61 10.87 43.13
CA ALA A 505 -5.36 11.47 44.44
C ALA A 505 -5.79 10.58 45.63
N GLU A 506 -6.79 9.72 45.46
CA GLU A 506 -7.16 8.64 46.40
C GLU A 506 -6.15 7.48 46.39
#